data_AF-A0A5C7L911-F1
#
_entry.id   AF-A0A5C7L911-F1
#
_cell.length_a   1.000
_cell.length_b   1.000
_cell.length_c   1.000
_cell.angle_alpha   90.00
_cell.angle_beta   90.00
_cell.angle_gamma   90.00
#
_symmetry.space_group_name_H-M   'P 1'
#
loop_
_entity.id
_entity.type
_entity.pdbx_description
1 polymer ?
#
loop_
_entity_poly.entity_id
_entity_poly.type
_entity_poly.pdbx_seq_one_letter_code
_entity_poly.pdbx_strand_id
1 'polypeptide(L)'
;MNLKVKKTILSLLVIPSLVWVAISRPVFAATACGEAVPSDENSLQSYVDDCNSKLKTLSGQKQTLAQALGVLTTQINLTQAKIAKQSAELARLEIEITDLSGKIQSLDYSLTDLTKLFANRVRQSYITQFKSPYLNILMTNQLADFAKANTYLDSARNHDRNLLISLEKSRLDYDSQKTIKEKKQIEVAQVKKNLDLEKQALSSQVASKNKLLADTRNDEARYQSLLSQAQKQLSAFLRFTSSQGGASLLSNQTRCDGWGCYYNQRDSVWGNQTIGLSSESMKEVGCLVTSMAMVASHYGKNIKPGDIAGSSNPFWGNTAYMNQGSWSVGGTTMTRTRIGSSLTKIDEELAAGRPVVVGIYSGPDHFLVITKKDGNDYIMNDPFPESGNNLKFTSRYPLTSITAVDRVTVN
;
A
#
# COMPACT_ATOMS: atom_id res chain seq x y z
N MET A 1 -21.33 -63.44 -83.04
CA MET A 1 -20.36 -62.38 -83.38
C MET A 1 -20.12 -61.54 -82.13
N ASN A 2 -18.87 -61.49 -81.66
CA ASN A 2 -18.46 -61.07 -80.32
C ASN A 2 -18.88 -59.63 -79.95
N LEU A 3 -19.49 -59.46 -78.78
CA LEU A 3 -19.56 -58.17 -78.08
C LEU A 3 -19.26 -58.37 -76.60
N LYS A 4 -18.19 -57.71 -76.16
CA LYS A 4 -17.54 -57.82 -74.86
C LYS A 4 -18.40 -57.27 -73.73
N VAL A 5 -18.50 -58.02 -72.64
CA VAL A 5 -19.01 -57.59 -71.34
C VAL A 5 -17.98 -56.67 -70.67
N LYS A 6 -18.37 -55.43 -70.35
CA LYS A 6 -17.66 -54.56 -69.38
C LYS A 6 -18.61 -54.31 -68.20
N LYS A 7 -18.28 -54.87 -67.04
CA LYS A 7 -18.94 -54.58 -65.76
C LYS A 7 -18.53 -53.18 -65.31
N THR A 8 -19.50 -52.33 -65.00
CA THR A 8 -19.28 -51.04 -64.32
C THR A 8 -20.07 -51.07 -63.01
N ILE A 9 -19.35 -50.98 -61.90
CA ILE A 9 -19.88 -50.97 -60.54
C ILE A 9 -20.33 -49.54 -60.23
N LEU A 10 -21.62 -49.39 -59.87
CA LEU A 10 -22.26 -48.13 -59.49
C LEU A 10 -22.14 -47.97 -57.97
N SER A 11 -21.24 -47.09 -57.51
CA SER A 11 -21.09 -46.74 -56.10
C SER A 11 -21.85 -45.44 -55.81
N LEU A 12 -22.96 -45.54 -55.07
CA LEU A 12 -23.70 -44.40 -54.52
C LEU A 12 -22.80 -43.61 -53.54
N LEU A 13 -22.61 -42.32 -53.79
CA LEU A 13 -21.90 -41.40 -52.91
C LEU A 13 -22.94 -40.50 -52.21
N VAL A 14 -23.20 -40.80 -50.93
CA VAL A 14 -24.06 -40.02 -50.04
C VAL A 14 -23.27 -38.78 -49.60
N ILE A 15 -23.76 -37.59 -49.95
CA ILE A 15 -23.19 -36.30 -49.54
C ILE A 15 -23.84 -35.92 -48.19
N PRO A 16 -23.08 -35.80 -47.09
CA PRO A 16 -23.62 -35.24 -45.86
C PRO A 16 -23.55 -33.71 -45.92
N SER A 17 -24.71 -33.06 -45.84
CA SER A 17 -24.85 -31.62 -45.66
C SER A 17 -24.26 -31.19 -44.31
N LEU A 18 -23.09 -30.54 -44.31
CA LEU A 18 -22.57 -29.83 -43.15
C LEU A 18 -23.44 -28.60 -42.87
N VAL A 19 -24.35 -28.71 -41.91
CA VAL A 19 -24.97 -27.56 -41.26
C VAL A 19 -23.93 -26.95 -40.31
N TRP A 20 -23.38 -25.80 -40.70
CA TRP A 20 -22.46 -25.01 -39.89
C TRP A 20 -23.28 -24.27 -38.81
N VAL A 21 -23.47 -24.91 -37.65
CA VAL A 21 -24.00 -24.23 -36.47
C VAL A 21 -22.87 -23.35 -35.92
N ALA A 22 -22.97 -22.05 -36.18
CA ALA A 22 -22.13 -21.06 -35.53
C ALA A 22 -22.44 -21.02 -34.03
N ILE A 23 -21.70 -21.81 -33.25
CA ILE A 23 -21.67 -21.67 -31.79
C ILE A 23 -20.88 -20.39 -31.52
N SER A 24 -21.59 -19.28 -31.36
CA SER A 24 -21.06 -18.05 -30.76
C SER A 24 -20.62 -18.38 -29.34
N ARG A 25 -19.31 -18.65 -29.18
CA ARG A 25 -18.69 -18.67 -27.87
C ARG A 25 -18.95 -17.30 -27.23
N PRO A 26 -19.47 -17.22 -25.99
CA PRO A 26 -19.53 -15.96 -25.30
C PRO A 26 -18.09 -15.46 -25.17
N VAL A 27 -17.79 -14.37 -25.88
CA VAL A 27 -16.59 -13.58 -25.62
C VAL A 27 -16.84 -12.97 -24.25
N PHE A 28 -16.21 -13.52 -23.22
CA PHE A 28 -16.03 -12.78 -21.98
C PHE A 28 -15.33 -11.49 -22.39
N ALA A 29 -16.03 -10.36 -22.31
CA ALA A 29 -15.44 -9.06 -22.55
C ALA A 29 -14.25 -8.94 -21.59
N ALA A 30 -13.04 -8.97 -22.13
CA ALA A 30 -11.86 -8.65 -21.35
C ALA A 30 -12.02 -7.17 -20.95
N THR A 31 -12.30 -6.93 -19.67
CA THR A 31 -12.43 -5.60 -19.09
C THR A 31 -11.13 -4.83 -19.33
N ALA A 32 -11.16 -3.92 -20.28
CA ALA A 32 -9.97 -3.16 -20.69
C ALA A 32 -9.77 -1.95 -19.78
N CYS A 33 -8.52 -1.69 -19.40
CA CYS A 33 -8.17 -0.56 -18.55
C CYS A 33 -8.52 0.77 -19.23
N GLY A 34 -9.53 1.47 -18.70
CA GLY A 34 -10.10 2.67 -19.32
C GLY A 34 -11.63 2.67 -19.37
N GLU A 35 -12.25 1.51 -19.23
CA GLU A 35 -13.70 1.37 -19.03
C GLU A 35 -14.07 1.53 -17.54
N ALA A 36 -15.37 1.43 -17.21
CA ALA A 36 -15.82 1.48 -15.82
C ALA A 36 -15.15 0.35 -15.00
N VAL A 37 -14.62 0.68 -13.83
CA VAL A 37 -13.99 -0.29 -12.93
C VAL A 37 -14.99 -1.38 -12.60
N PRO A 38 -14.71 -2.66 -12.93
CA PRO A 38 -15.68 -3.72 -12.73
C PRO A 38 -15.84 -4.07 -11.25
N SER A 39 -16.97 -4.68 -10.91
CA SER A 39 -17.33 -5.01 -9.52
C SER A 39 -17.05 -6.46 -9.13
N ASP A 40 -16.80 -7.36 -10.09
CA ASP A 40 -16.55 -8.78 -9.81
C ASP A 40 -15.05 -9.07 -9.60
N GLU A 41 -14.75 -9.96 -8.65
CA GLU A 41 -13.38 -10.21 -8.17
C GLU A 41 -12.44 -10.78 -9.24
N ASN A 42 -12.97 -11.61 -10.14
CA ASN A 42 -12.19 -12.24 -11.22
C ASN A 42 -11.85 -11.25 -12.33
N SER A 43 -12.77 -10.35 -12.71
CA SER A 43 -12.48 -9.29 -13.68
C SER A 43 -11.64 -8.15 -13.10
N LEU A 44 -11.70 -7.90 -11.78
CA LEU A 44 -10.82 -6.94 -11.11
C LEU A 44 -9.36 -7.34 -11.23
N GLN A 45 -9.04 -8.64 -11.13
CA GLN A 45 -7.67 -9.12 -11.27
C GLN A 45 -7.15 -8.94 -12.70
N SER A 46 -7.94 -9.31 -13.71
CA SER A 46 -7.56 -9.11 -15.11
C SER A 46 -7.45 -7.62 -15.48
N TYR A 47 -8.33 -6.78 -14.92
CA TYR A 47 -8.29 -5.32 -15.09
C TYR A 47 -7.03 -4.69 -14.48
N VAL A 48 -6.62 -5.14 -13.29
CA VAL A 48 -5.36 -4.72 -12.65
C VAL A 48 -4.16 -5.07 -13.53
N ASP A 49 -4.13 -6.30 -14.06
CA ASP A 49 -3.02 -6.77 -14.91
C ASP A 49 -2.96 -6.01 -16.24
N ASP A 50 -4.11 -5.72 -16.84
CA ASP A 50 -4.21 -4.88 -18.04
C ASP A 50 -3.74 -3.44 -17.77
N CYS A 51 -4.19 -2.81 -16.68
CA CYS A 51 -3.72 -1.48 -16.29
C CYS A 51 -2.20 -1.46 -16.05
N ASN A 52 -1.64 -2.48 -15.40
CA ASN A 52 -0.20 -2.60 -15.21
C ASN A 52 0.55 -2.72 -16.56
N SER A 53 0.02 -3.50 -17.51
CA SER A 53 0.56 -3.62 -18.87
C SER A 53 0.51 -2.28 -19.61
N LYS A 54 -0.63 -1.60 -19.55
CA LYS A 54 -0.84 -0.28 -20.17
C LYS A 54 0.09 0.78 -19.59
N LEU A 55 0.33 0.77 -18.27
CA LEU A 55 1.31 1.64 -17.63
C LEU A 55 2.73 1.42 -18.16
N LYS A 56 3.14 0.17 -18.38
CA LYS A 56 4.47 -0.14 -18.97
C LYS A 56 4.58 0.45 -20.38
N THR A 57 3.57 0.27 -21.22
CA THR A 57 3.54 0.81 -22.58
C THR A 57 3.55 2.34 -22.60
N LEU A 58 2.67 2.97 -21.80
CA LEU A 58 2.56 4.43 -21.74
C LEU A 58 3.79 5.09 -21.11
N SER A 59 4.46 4.42 -20.18
CA SER A 59 5.67 4.97 -19.53
C SER A 59 6.85 5.11 -20.49
N GLY A 60 6.92 4.31 -21.55
CA GLY A 60 7.94 4.43 -22.59
C GLY A 60 7.72 5.57 -23.59
N GLN A 61 6.54 6.21 -23.56
CA GLN A 61 6.10 7.17 -24.58
C GLN A 61 5.70 8.53 -24.00
N LYS A 62 6.16 8.93 -22.81
CA LYS A 62 5.75 10.18 -22.10
C LYS A 62 6.17 11.47 -22.80
N GLN A 63 5.67 11.74 -24.01
CA GLN A 63 6.02 12.93 -24.77
C GLN A 63 4.90 13.95 -24.79
N THR A 64 3.62 13.55 -24.84
CA THR A 64 2.49 14.50 -25.01
C THR A 64 1.63 14.65 -23.74
N LEU A 65 0.85 15.73 -23.67
CA LEU A 65 -0.13 15.95 -22.60
C LEU A 65 -1.15 14.82 -22.54
N ALA A 66 -1.62 14.36 -23.70
CA ALA A 66 -2.58 13.26 -23.80
C ALA A 66 -2.02 11.96 -23.19
N GLN A 67 -0.75 11.65 -23.45
CA GLN A 67 -0.09 10.48 -22.86
C GLN A 67 0.11 10.63 -21.35
N ALA A 68 0.50 11.81 -20.87
CA ALA A 68 0.63 12.07 -19.43
C ALA A 68 -0.71 11.93 -18.68
N LEU A 69 -1.79 12.47 -19.25
CA LEU A 69 -3.15 12.27 -18.74
C LEU A 69 -3.59 10.82 -18.82
N GLY A 70 -3.17 10.10 -19.87
CA GLY A 70 -3.39 8.66 -20.02
C GLY A 70 -2.73 7.85 -18.90
N VAL A 71 -1.47 8.15 -18.57
CA VAL A 71 -0.75 7.53 -17.44
C VAL A 71 -1.48 7.80 -16.12
N LEU A 72 -1.80 9.06 -15.82
CA LEU A 72 -2.49 9.41 -14.58
C LEU A 72 -3.87 8.77 -14.48
N THR A 73 -4.62 8.73 -15.58
CA THR A 73 -5.94 8.07 -15.63
C THR A 73 -5.81 6.56 -15.42
N THR A 74 -4.81 5.93 -16.03
CA THR A 74 -4.54 4.49 -15.85
C THR A 74 -4.13 4.20 -14.40
N GLN A 75 -3.35 5.06 -13.75
CA GLN A 75 -3.01 4.94 -12.32
C GLN A 75 -4.23 5.09 -11.42
N ILE A 76 -5.09 6.08 -11.68
CA ILE A 76 -6.35 6.29 -10.96
C ILE A 76 -7.23 5.05 -11.07
N ASN A 77 -7.41 4.52 -12.29
CA ASN A 77 -8.21 3.34 -12.55
C ASN A 77 -7.65 2.10 -11.81
N LEU A 78 -6.33 1.93 -11.82
CA LEU A 78 -5.65 0.86 -11.09
C LEU A 78 -5.89 0.96 -9.58
N THR A 79 -5.71 2.15 -9.00
CA THR A 79 -5.95 2.37 -7.57
C THR A 79 -7.43 2.17 -7.21
N GLN A 80 -8.37 2.63 -8.05
CA GLN A 80 -9.80 2.37 -7.86
C GLN A 80 -10.13 0.87 -7.87
N ALA A 81 -9.54 0.10 -8.80
CA ALA A 81 -9.71 -1.35 -8.85
C ALA A 81 -9.15 -2.04 -7.60
N LYS A 82 -7.99 -1.62 -7.09
CA LYS A 82 -7.44 -2.12 -5.82
C LYS A 82 -8.36 -1.82 -4.63
N ILE A 83 -8.89 -0.60 -4.56
CA ILE A 83 -9.86 -0.19 -3.52
C ILE A 83 -11.12 -1.07 -3.60
N ALA A 84 -11.65 -1.31 -4.80
CA ALA A 84 -12.81 -2.17 -4.99
C ALA A 84 -12.54 -3.61 -4.52
N LYS A 85 -11.39 -4.18 -4.92
CA LYS A 85 -10.95 -5.51 -4.48
C LYS A 85 -10.84 -5.62 -2.97
N GLN A 86 -10.14 -4.68 -2.32
CA GLN A 86 -9.98 -4.66 -0.87
C GLN A 86 -11.30 -4.43 -0.13
N SER A 87 -12.21 -3.65 -0.70
CA SER A 87 -13.55 -3.43 -0.11
C SER A 87 -14.40 -4.70 -0.16
N ALA A 88 -14.33 -5.46 -1.26
CA ALA A 88 -15.00 -6.75 -1.38
C ALA A 88 -14.41 -7.79 -0.42
N GLU A 89 -13.08 -7.87 -0.33
CA GLU A 89 -12.37 -8.72 0.62
C GLU A 89 -12.75 -8.39 2.08
N LEU A 90 -12.80 -7.10 2.41
CA LEU A 90 -13.23 -6.65 3.73
C LEU A 90 -14.66 -7.08 4.05
N ALA A 91 -15.60 -6.90 3.12
CA ALA A 91 -16.99 -7.32 3.30
C ALA A 91 -17.09 -8.84 3.51
N ARG A 92 -16.31 -9.64 2.77
CA ARG A 92 -16.23 -11.10 2.96
C ARG A 92 -15.73 -11.47 4.36
N LEU A 93 -14.64 -10.84 4.81
CA LEU A 93 -14.08 -11.09 6.15
C LEU A 93 -15.08 -10.71 7.26
N GLU A 94 -15.83 -9.62 7.11
CA GLU A 94 -16.86 -9.20 8.07
C GLU A 94 -18.03 -10.20 8.15
N ILE A 95 -18.44 -10.78 7.01
CA ILE A 95 -19.43 -11.87 6.97
C ILE A 95 -18.89 -13.13 7.67
N GLU A 96 -17.65 -13.53 7.38
CA GLU A 96 -17.02 -14.70 8.00
C GLU A 96 -16.87 -14.55 9.53
N ILE A 97 -16.52 -13.34 10.01
CA ILE A 97 -16.48 -13.04 11.45
C ILE A 97 -17.87 -13.14 12.08
N THR A 98 -18.91 -12.72 11.36
CA THR A 98 -20.30 -12.82 11.82
C THR A 98 -20.74 -14.28 11.94
N ASP A 99 -20.46 -15.11 10.94
CA ASP A 99 -20.73 -16.56 10.96
C ASP A 99 -19.96 -17.27 12.09
N LEU A 100 -18.67 -16.97 12.26
CA LEU A 100 -17.86 -17.49 13.37
C LEU A 100 -18.44 -17.09 14.72
N SER A 101 -18.94 -15.86 14.86
CA SER A 101 -19.58 -15.41 16.11
C SER A 101 -20.84 -16.20 16.43
N GLY A 102 -21.68 -16.50 15.42
CA GLY A 102 -22.85 -17.36 15.59
C GLY A 102 -22.48 -18.80 15.97
N LYS A 103 -21.46 -19.38 15.33
CA LYS A 103 -20.94 -20.72 15.66
C LYS A 103 -20.41 -20.79 17.09
N ILE A 104 -19.60 -19.81 17.49
CA ILE A 104 -19.06 -19.71 18.86
C ILE A 104 -20.21 -19.62 19.88
N GLN A 105 -21.25 -18.84 19.59
CA GLN A 105 -22.41 -18.74 20.48
C GLN A 105 -23.18 -20.06 20.61
N SER A 106 -23.38 -20.79 19.51
CA SER A 106 -24.00 -22.12 19.53
C SER A 106 -23.17 -23.15 20.31
N LEU A 107 -21.84 -23.11 20.13
CA LEU A 107 -20.91 -23.95 20.89
C LEU A 107 -20.90 -23.60 22.37
N ASP A 108 -21.00 -22.32 22.74
CA ASP A 108 -21.09 -21.86 24.13
C ASP A 108 -22.35 -22.37 24.84
N TYR A 109 -23.50 -22.32 24.17
CA TYR A 109 -24.74 -22.92 24.68
C TYR A 109 -24.61 -24.44 24.86
N SER A 110 -24.06 -25.12 23.85
CA SER A 110 -23.83 -26.57 23.90
C SER A 110 -22.88 -26.95 25.04
N LEU A 111 -21.77 -26.22 25.20
CA LEU A 111 -20.82 -26.40 26.29
C LEU A 111 -21.47 -26.19 27.65
N THR A 112 -22.28 -25.16 27.79
CA THR A 112 -23.01 -24.87 29.03
C THR A 112 -23.95 -26.02 29.40
N ASP A 113 -24.73 -26.52 28.46
CA ASP A 113 -25.68 -27.61 28.72
C ASP A 113 -25.00 -28.95 28.96
N LEU A 114 -23.96 -29.29 28.18
CA LEU A 114 -23.14 -30.49 28.41
C LEU A 114 -22.45 -30.44 29.78
N THR A 115 -21.96 -29.26 30.19
CA THR A 115 -21.34 -29.07 31.51
C THR A 115 -22.35 -29.27 32.64
N LYS A 116 -23.56 -28.71 32.52
CA LYS A 116 -24.65 -28.92 33.50
C LYS A 116 -25.03 -30.40 33.60
N LEU A 117 -25.19 -31.07 32.45
CA LEU A 117 -25.52 -32.49 32.40
C LEU A 117 -24.41 -33.33 33.05
N PHE A 118 -23.16 -33.05 32.71
CA PHE A 118 -22.00 -33.74 33.28
C PHE A 118 -21.90 -33.54 34.79
N ALA A 119 -22.07 -32.31 35.29
CA ALA A 119 -22.07 -32.00 36.72
C ALA A 119 -23.19 -32.76 37.47
N ASN A 120 -24.39 -32.82 36.88
CA ASN A 120 -25.49 -33.61 37.44
C ASN A 120 -25.16 -35.11 37.47
N ARG A 121 -24.58 -35.67 36.41
CA ARG A 121 -24.16 -37.09 36.35
C ARG A 121 -23.07 -37.40 37.38
N VAL A 122 -22.07 -36.55 37.53
CA VAL A 122 -21.03 -36.68 38.57
C VAL A 122 -21.65 -36.68 39.96
N ARG A 123 -22.58 -35.76 40.26
CA ARG A 123 -23.30 -35.71 41.54
C ARG A 123 -24.12 -36.97 41.80
N GLN A 124 -24.87 -37.45 40.81
CA GLN A 124 -25.68 -38.67 40.96
C GLN A 124 -24.79 -39.90 41.16
N SER A 125 -23.71 -40.02 40.39
CA SER A 125 -22.70 -41.08 40.56
C SER A 125 -22.11 -41.07 41.97
N TYR A 126 -21.77 -39.90 42.52
CA TYR A 126 -21.28 -39.76 43.88
C TYR A 126 -22.31 -40.24 44.93
N ILE A 127 -23.56 -39.79 44.83
CA ILE A 127 -24.64 -40.18 45.77
C ILE A 127 -24.95 -41.68 45.67
N THR A 128 -24.91 -42.27 44.47
CA THR A 128 -25.16 -43.70 44.26
C THR A 128 -23.95 -44.57 44.62
N GLN A 129 -22.72 -44.07 44.55
CA GLN A 129 -21.52 -44.78 44.99
C GLN A 129 -21.55 -45.09 46.50
N PHE A 130 -22.21 -44.26 47.31
CA PHE A 130 -22.47 -44.56 48.72
C PHE A 130 -23.50 -45.69 48.94
N LYS A 131 -24.26 -46.09 47.91
CA LYS A 131 -25.14 -47.26 47.92
C LYS A 131 -24.36 -48.44 47.34
N SER A 132 -23.57 -49.11 48.16
CA SER A 132 -22.69 -50.21 47.71
C SER A 132 -23.45 -51.24 46.86
N PRO A 133 -23.06 -51.48 45.59
CA PRO A 133 -23.71 -52.48 44.74
C PRO A 133 -23.55 -53.91 45.30
N TYR A 134 -22.54 -54.14 46.13
CA TYR A 134 -22.34 -55.40 46.85
C TYR A 134 -23.37 -55.62 47.97
N LEU A 135 -24.00 -54.56 48.50
CA LEU A 135 -25.12 -54.67 49.45
C LEU A 135 -26.42 -55.11 48.75
N ASN A 136 -26.57 -54.88 47.44
CA ASN A 136 -27.75 -55.32 46.68
C ASN A 136 -27.71 -56.83 46.32
N ILE A 137 -26.51 -57.45 46.29
CA ILE A 137 -26.35 -58.90 46.12
C ILE A 137 -26.93 -59.67 47.32
N LEU A 138 -26.90 -59.08 48.51
CA LEU A 138 -27.44 -59.68 49.74
C LEU A 138 -28.97 -59.54 49.88
N MET A 139 -29.63 -58.71 49.06
CA MET A 139 -31.07 -58.41 49.18
C MET A 139 -31.92 -58.81 47.97
N THR A 140 -31.34 -59.47 46.95
CA THR A 140 -32.06 -59.84 45.73
C THR A 140 -31.89 -61.33 45.41
N ASN A 141 -33.01 -62.08 45.40
CA ASN A 141 -33.01 -63.54 45.26
C ASN A 141 -32.99 -64.04 43.79
N GLN A 142 -32.52 -63.25 42.80
CA GLN A 142 -32.51 -63.65 41.38
C GLN A 142 -31.26 -63.15 40.62
N LEU A 143 -30.43 -64.08 40.14
CA LEU A 143 -29.24 -63.82 39.29
C LEU A 143 -29.55 -62.98 38.02
N ALA A 144 -30.78 -63.06 37.52
CA ALA A 144 -31.23 -62.32 36.34
C ALA A 144 -31.31 -60.80 36.60
N ASP A 145 -31.68 -60.37 37.80
CA ASP A 145 -31.79 -58.95 38.15
C ASP A 145 -30.42 -58.31 38.36
N PHE A 146 -29.45 -59.09 38.87
CA PHE A 146 -28.04 -58.68 38.92
C PHE A 146 -27.46 -58.44 37.52
N ALA A 147 -27.69 -59.35 36.57
CA ALA A 147 -27.21 -59.21 35.20
C ALA A 147 -27.80 -57.97 34.48
N LYS A 148 -29.11 -57.70 34.70
CA LYS A 148 -29.76 -56.48 34.20
C LYS A 148 -29.15 -55.23 34.83
N ALA A 149 -28.98 -55.21 36.15
CA ALA A 149 -28.37 -54.07 36.87
C ALA A 149 -26.96 -53.77 36.37
N ASN A 150 -26.13 -54.80 36.14
CA ASN A 150 -24.78 -54.61 35.59
C ASN A 150 -24.81 -54.05 34.16
N THR A 151 -25.72 -54.55 33.31
CA THR A 151 -25.90 -54.02 31.95
C THR A 151 -26.30 -52.54 31.95
N TYR A 152 -27.19 -52.12 32.86
CA TYR A 152 -27.56 -50.72 33.02
C TYR A 152 -26.41 -49.85 33.54
N LEU A 153 -25.58 -50.37 34.46
CA LEU A 153 -24.39 -49.67 34.94
C LEU A 153 -23.35 -49.47 33.83
N ASP A 154 -23.13 -50.48 32.99
CA ASP A 154 -22.21 -50.38 31.85
C ASP A 154 -22.73 -49.42 30.79
N SER A 155 -24.04 -49.43 30.51
CA SER A 155 -24.68 -48.46 29.62
C SER A 155 -24.53 -47.02 30.15
N ALA A 156 -24.76 -46.81 31.45
CA ALA A 156 -24.58 -45.53 32.11
C ALA A 156 -23.12 -45.02 32.03
N ARG A 157 -22.14 -45.89 32.30
CA ARG A 157 -20.70 -45.57 32.18
C ARG A 157 -20.31 -45.19 30.75
N ASN A 158 -20.80 -45.93 29.76
CA ASN A 158 -20.54 -45.64 28.35
C ASN A 158 -21.13 -44.29 27.94
N HIS A 159 -22.34 -43.96 28.41
CA HIS A 159 -22.95 -42.65 28.16
C HIS A 159 -22.14 -41.51 28.81
N ASP A 160 -21.68 -41.68 30.05
CA ASP A 160 -20.84 -40.68 30.74
C ASP A 160 -19.49 -40.46 30.03
N ARG A 161 -18.87 -41.54 29.54
CA ARG A 161 -17.66 -41.45 28.72
C ARG A 161 -17.91 -40.68 27.43
N ASN A 162 -19.01 -40.98 26.74
CA ASN A 162 -19.37 -40.28 25.50
C ASN A 162 -19.67 -38.80 25.76
N LEU A 163 -20.34 -38.48 26.87
CA LEU A 163 -20.60 -37.11 27.30
C LEU A 163 -19.30 -36.33 27.52
N LEU A 164 -18.31 -36.93 28.19
CA LEU A 164 -17.00 -36.31 28.40
C LEU A 164 -16.26 -36.06 27.08
N ILE A 165 -16.28 -37.03 26.16
CA ILE A 165 -15.68 -36.88 24.82
C ILE A 165 -16.37 -35.75 24.04
N SER A 166 -17.70 -35.67 24.08
CA SER A 166 -18.46 -34.60 23.43
C SER A 166 -18.18 -33.23 24.04
N LEU A 167 -18.03 -33.15 25.36
CA LEU A 167 -17.67 -31.92 26.06
C LEU A 167 -16.28 -31.44 25.63
N GLU A 168 -15.28 -32.32 25.66
CA GLU A 168 -13.91 -32.00 25.25
C GLU A 168 -13.85 -31.58 23.77
N LYS A 169 -14.55 -32.31 22.89
CA LYS A 169 -14.64 -31.94 21.48
C LYS A 169 -15.25 -30.55 21.29
N SER A 170 -16.35 -30.26 21.98
CA SER A 170 -17.01 -28.94 21.88
C SER A 170 -16.11 -27.81 22.39
N ARG A 171 -15.30 -28.08 23.41
CA ARG A 171 -14.34 -27.12 23.96
C ARG A 171 -13.23 -26.83 22.96
N LEU A 172 -12.62 -27.88 22.39
CA LEU A 172 -11.57 -27.74 21.38
C LEU A 172 -12.08 -27.00 20.14
N ASP A 173 -13.30 -27.30 19.69
CA ASP A 173 -13.91 -26.60 18.55
C ASP A 173 -14.16 -25.12 18.89
N TYR A 174 -14.70 -24.82 20.07
CA TYR A 174 -14.90 -23.45 20.55
C TYR A 174 -13.59 -22.65 20.57
N ASP A 175 -12.54 -23.19 21.18
CA ASP A 175 -11.23 -22.54 21.28
C ASP A 175 -10.60 -22.33 19.89
N SER A 176 -10.76 -23.30 18.99
CA SER A 176 -10.33 -23.21 17.59
C SER A 176 -11.07 -22.10 16.83
N GLN A 177 -12.41 -22.06 16.88
CA GLN A 177 -13.20 -21.03 16.20
C GLN A 177 -12.89 -19.63 16.75
N LYS A 178 -12.68 -19.50 18.07
CA LYS A 178 -12.28 -18.24 18.70
C LYS A 178 -10.93 -17.75 18.18
N THR A 179 -9.94 -18.65 18.09
CA THR A 179 -8.61 -18.34 17.55
C THR A 179 -8.68 -17.89 16.08
N ILE A 180 -9.51 -18.57 15.26
CA ILE A 180 -9.71 -18.19 13.85
C ILE A 180 -10.36 -16.81 13.75
N LYS A 181 -11.36 -16.52 14.58
CA LYS A 181 -12.02 -15.21 14.63
C LYS A 181 -11.03 -14.08 14.99
N GLU A 182 -10.20 -14.29 16.02
CA GLU A 182 -9.19 -13.31 16.43
C GLU A 182 -8.18 -13.01 15.30
N LYS A 183 -7.73 -14.03 14.57
CA LYS A 183 -6.86 -13.86 13.40
C LYS A 183 -7.53 -13.04 12.29
N LYS A 184 -8.80 -13.32 11.97
CA LYS A 184 -9.56 -12.55 10.96
C LYS A 184 -9.80 -11.11 11.39
N GLN A 185 -9.97 -10.84 12.68
CA GLN A 185 -10.09 -9.46 13.18
C GLN A 185 -8.80 -8.66 12.98
N ILE A 186 -7.64 -9.29 13.16
CA ILE A 186 -6.33 -8.67 12.86
C ILE A 186 -6.21 -8.40 11.35
N GLU A 187 -6.60 -9.36 10.50
CA GLU A 187 -6.61 -9.21 9.04
C GLU A 187 -7.50 -8.04 8.60
N VAL A 188 -8.72 -7.93 9.15
CA VAL A 188 -9.62 -6.79 8.92
C VAL A 188 -8.97 -5.45 9.28
N ALA A 189 -8.29 -5.37 10.43
CA ALA A 189 -7.60 -4.14 10.85
C ALA A 189 -6.49 -3.75 9.85
N GLN A 190 -5.75 -4.73 9.34
CA GLN A 190 -4.70 -4.51 8.35
C GLN A 190 -5.27 -4.09 6.98
N VAL A 191 -6.34 -4.75 6.52
CA VAL A 191 -7.02 -4.39 5.25
C VAL A 191 -7.59 -2.98 5.33
N LYS A 192 -8.22 -2.60 6.45
CA LYS A 192 -8.73 -1.23 6.68
C LYS A 192 -7.62 -0.19 6.59
N LYS A 193 -6.48 -0.43 7.25
CA LYS A 193 -5.31 0.46 7.16
C LYS A 193 -4.80 0.63 5.72
N ASN A 194 -4.68 -0.47 4.97
CA ASN A 194 -4.22 -0.42 3.58
C ASN A 194 -5.23 0.32 2.68
N LEU A 195 -6.53 0.11 2.90
CA LEU A 195 -7.60 0.77 2.17
C LEU A 195 -7.57 2.29 2.38
N ASP A 196 -7.31 2.75 3.59
CA ASP A 196 -7.19 4.19 3.89
C ASP A 196 -5.98 4.82 3.17
N LEU A 197 -4.85 4.10 3.09
CA LEU A 197 -3.68 4.54 2.33
C LEU A 197 -3.98 4.63 0.83
N GLU A 198 -4.62 3.62 0.25
CA GLU A 198 -5.00 3.63 -1.18
C GLU A 198 -6.01 4.74 -1.49
N LYS A 199 -6.96 5.04 -0.59
CA LYS A 199 -7.88 6.18 -0.74
C LYS A 199 -7.17 7.53 -0.71
N GLN A 200 -6.19 7.70 0.17
CA GLN A 200 -5.36 8.91 0.21
C GLN A 200 -4.51 9.06 -1.07
N ALA A 201 -3.95 7.95 -1.56
CA ALA A 201 -3.22 7.91 -2.82
C ALA A 201 -4.14 8.27 -4.00
N LEU A 202 -5.35 7.73 -4.06
CA LEU A 202 -6.35 8.05 -5.08
C LEU A 202 -6.68 9.55 -5.11
N SER A 203 -6.98 10.13 -3.95
CA SER A 203 -7.26 11.57 -3.84
C SER A 203 -6.09 12.40 -4.34
N SER A 204 -4.87 11.99 -4.04
CA SER A 204 -3.65 12.68 -4.48
C SER A 204 -3.42 12.55 -5.99
N GLN A 205 -3.66 11.38 -6.59
CA GLN A 205 -3.58 11.17 -8.04
C GLN A 205 -4.61 12.03 -8.80
N VAL A 206 -5.85 12.09 -8.29
CA VAL A 206 -6.91 12.94 -8.86
C VAL A 206 -6.52 14.42 -8.78
N ALA A 207 -5.99 14.85 -7.64
CA ALA A 207 -5.50 16.22 -7.46
C ALA A 207 -4.35 16.55 -8.43
N SER A 208 -3.38 15.64 -8.61
CA SER A 208 -2.29 15.80 -9.58
C SER A 208 -2.79 15.89 -11.03
N LYS A 209 -3.80 15.08 -11.40
CA LYS A 209 -4.44 15.16 -12.72
C LYS A 209 -5.13 16.51 -12.94
N ASN A 210 -5.92 16.96 -11.97
CA ASN A 210 -6.61 18.25 -12.05
C ASN A 210 -5.63 19.42 -12.08
N LYS A 211 -4.54 19.34 -11.30
CA LYS A 211 -3.46 20.33 -11.33
C LYS A 211 -2.76 20.36 -12.67
N LEU A 212 -2.43 19.21 -13.26
CA LEU A 212 -1.85 19.16 -14.60
C LEU A 212 -2.76 19.82 -15.64
N LEU A 213 -4.06 19.55 -15.60
CA LEU A 213 -5.04 20.20 -16.49
C LEU A 213 -5.13 21.72 -16.27
N ALA A 214 -5.06 22.18 -15.01
CA ALA A 214 -5.07 23.62 -14.69
C ALA A 214 -3.77 24.32 -15.13
N ASP A 215 -2.63 23.65 -14.94
CA ASP A 215 -1.31 24.17 -15.29
C ASP A 215 -1.09 24.16 -16.80
N THR A 216 -1.65 23.22 -17.55
CA THR A 216 -1.51 23.18 -19.01
C THR A 216 -2.64 23.90 -19.73
N ARG A 217 -3.85 23.98 -19.14
CA ARG A 217 -5.06 24.52 -19.78
C ARG A 217 -5.36 23.84 -21.13
N ASN A 218 -5.07 22.54 -21.22
CA ASN A 218 -5.14 21.75 -22.46
C ASN A 218 -4.22 22.26 -23.59
N ASP A 219 -3.21 23.06 -23.27
CA ASP A 219 -2.21 23.54 -24.22
C ASP A 219 -0.98 22.63 -24.22
N GLU A 220 -0.77 21.95 -25.35
CA GLU A 220 0.37 21.06 -25.56
C GLU A 220 1.70 21.81 -25.54
N ALA A 221 1.80 23.01 -26.13
CA ALA A 221 3.04 23.79 -26.13
C ALA A 221 3.43 24.21 -24.71
N ARG A 222 2.42 24.59 -23.90
CA ARG A 222 2.64 24.89 -22.48
C ARG A 222 3.09 23.65 -21.70
N TYR A 223 2.48 22.49 -21.95
CA TYR A 223 2.91 21.23 -21.37
C TYR A 223 4.35 20.89 -21.74
N GLN A 224 4.74 21.00 -23.02
CA GLN A 224 6.12 20.76 -23.48
C GLN A 224 7.13 21.67 -22.79
N SER A 225 6.78 22.95 -22.61
CA SER A 225 7.65 23.92 -21.92
C SER A 225 7.87 23.54 -20.45
N LEU A 226 6.82 23.14 -19.74
CA LEU A 226 6.92 22.68 -18.35
C LEU A 226 7.66 21.35 -18.23
N LEU A 227 7.40 20.41 -19.15
CA LEU A 227 8.11 19.12 -19.21
C LEU A 227 9.59 19.31 -19.47
N SER A 228 9.96 20.20 -20.40
CA SER A 228 11.36 20.53 -20.67
C SER A 228 12.06 21.10 -19.44
N GLN A 229 11.38 21.94 -18.64
CA GLN A 229 11.93 22.44 -17.38
C GLN A 229 12.15 21.32 -16.35
N ALA A 230 11.17 20.42 -16.20
CA ALA A 230 11.29 19.26 -15.33
C ALA A 230 12.45 18.34 -15.73
N GLN A 231 12.60 18.05 -17.03
CA GLN A 231 13.68 17.22 -17.58
C GLN A 231 15.06 17.88 -17.42
N LYS A 232 15.16 19.21 -17.62
CA LYS A 232 16.40 19.96 -17.40
C LYS A 232 16.84 19.89 -15.94
N GLN A 233 15.92 20.08 -15.00
CA GLN A 233 16.24 19.95 -13.58
C GLN A 233 16.62 18.53 -13.20
N LEU A 234 15.89 17.52 -13.69
CA LEU A 234 16.20 16.12 -13.44
C LEU A 234 17.61 15.75 -13.92
N SER A 235 17.95 16.09 -15.18
CA SER A 235 19.29 15.84 -15.73
C SER A 235 20.39 16.58 -14.97
N ALA A 236 20.11 17.79 -14.48
CA ALA A 236 21.04 18.54 -13.63
C ALA A 236 21.29 17.85 -12.28
N PHE A 237 20.23 17.37 -11.61
CA PHE A 237 20.33 16.61 -10.37
C PHE A 237 21.13 15.31 -10.55
N LEU A 238 20.84 14.56 -11.62
CA LEU A 238 21.57 13.33 -11.95
C LEU A 238 23.04 13.61 -12.24
N ARG A 239 23.36 14.67 -13.00
CA ARG A 239 24.74 15.09 -13.26
C ARG A 239 25.47 15.44 -11.97
N PHE A 240 24.82 16.19 -11.07
CA PHE A 240 25.40 16.50 -9.76
C PHE A 240 25.70 15.21 -9.00
N THR A 241 24.72 14.32 -8.84
CA THR A 241 24.90 13.03 -8.18
C THR A 241 26.04 12.20 -8.78
N SER A 242 26.13 12.10 -10.11
CA SER A 242 27.24 11.42 -10.79
C SER A 242 28.59 12.09 -10.52
N SER A 243 28.64 13.43 -10.52
CA SER A 243 29.88 14.19 -10.24
C SER A 243 30.39 13.98 -8.80
N GLN A 244 29.49 13.65 -7.87
CA GLN A 244 29.83 13.33 -6.48
C GLN A 244 30.18 11.85 -6.25
N GLY A 245 30.30 11.04 -7.31
CA GLY A 245 30.62 9.62 -7.22
C GLY A 245 29.41 8.69 -7.07
N GLY A 246 28.19 9.19 -7.30
CA GLY A 246 26.95 8.41 -7.27
C GLY A 246 26.20 8.46 -5.93
N ALA A 247 25.06 7.77 -5.87
CA ALA A 247 24.12 7.84 -4.76
C ALA A 247 24.00 6.51 -3.97
N SER A 248 25.11 6.06 -3.37
CA SER A 248 25.07 4.93 -2.43
C SER A 248 24.27 5.29 -1.19
N LEU A 249 23.51 4.34 -0.63
CA LEU A 249 22.76 4.60 0.59
C LEU A 249 23.71 4.83 1.78
N LEU A 250 23.29 5.72 2.67
CA LEU A 250 23.94 6.00 3.94
C LEU A 250 23.00 5.58 5.07
N SER A 251 23.54 5.14 6.19
CA SER A 251 22.72 4.78 7.36
C SER A 251 22.83 5.83 8.44
N ASN A 252 21.74 6.03 9.18
CA ASN A 252 21.70 6.86 10.39
C ASN A 252 22.29 8.27 10.18
N GLN A 253 21.79 9.01 9.18
CA GLN A 253 22.28 10.36 8.87
C GLN A 253 21.50 11.47 9.57
N THR A 254 20.30 11.18 10.07
CA THR A 254 19.47 12.17 10.78
C THR A 254 20.17 12.68 12.05
N ARG A 255 20.29 14.01 12.19
CA ARG A 255 20.83 14.67 13.39
C ARG A 255 19.92 15.83 13.75
N CYS A 256 19.51 15.95 15.01
CA CYS A 256 18.66 17.05 15.45
C CYS A 256 19.32 17.82 16.59
N ASP A 257 19.19 19.13 16.57
CA ASP A 257 19.68 20.04 17.60
C ASP A 257 18.65 21.16 17.85
N GLY A 258 19.04 22.22 18.56
CA GLY A 258 18.15 23.35 18.85
C GLY A 258 17.72 24.17 17.62
N TRP A 259 18.39 24.02 16.47
CA TRP A 259 17.98 24.67 15.22
C TRP A 259 16.89 23.85 14.52
N GLY A 260 16.90 22.53 14.63
CA GLY A 260 16.00 21.62 13.94
C GLY A 260 16.71 20.31 13.59
N CYS A 261 16.13 19.52 12.69
CA CYS A 261 16.73 18.29 12.19
C CYS A 261 17.41 18.50 10.84
N TYR A 262 18.66 18.06 10.75
CA TYR A 262 19.34 17.74 9.51
C TYR A 262 18.89 16.38 8.98
N TYR A 263 18.67 16.33 7.67
CA TYR A 263 18.34 15.12 6.92
C TYR A 263 19.26 14.99 5.70
N ASN A 264 19.51 13.76 5.28
CA ASN A 264 20.27 13.45 4.08
C ASN A 264 19.40 12.68 3.08
N GLN A 265 19.45 13.05 1.79
CA GLN A 265 18.60 12.45 0.76
C GLN A 265 18.94 10.97 0.51
N ARG A 266 20.17 10.54 0.83
CA ARG A 266 20.69 9.18 0.66
C ARG A 266 20.49 8.30 1.91
N ASP A 267 19.86 8.81 2.97
CA ASP A 267 19.56 8.03 4.18
C ASP A 267 18.72 6.80 3.82
N SER A 268 19.10 5.62 4.31
CA SER A 268 18.51 4.33 3.98
C SER A 268 17.03 4.21 4.33
N VAL A 269 16.52 5.06 5.23
CA VAL A 269 15.09 5.11 5.57
C VAL A 269 14.22 5.53 4.39
N TRP A 270 14.69 6.41 3.51
CA TRP A 270 13.91 6.92 2.36
C TRP A 270 14.67 6.97 1.05
N GLY A 271 15.98 6.72 1.01
CA GLY A 271 16.81 6.93 -0.18
C GLY A 271 16.37 6.14 -1.41
N ASN A 272 15.79 4.95 -1.22
CA ASN A 272 15.21 4.15 -2.32
C ASN A 272 13.75 4.49 -2.65
N GLN A 273 13.10 5.35 -1.85
CA GLN A 273 11.73 5.78 -2.10
C GLN A 273 11.69 6.65 -3.35
N THR A 274 10.67 6.44 -4.19
CA THR A 274 10.41 7.30 -5.35
C THR A 274 9.76 8.61 -4.95
N ILE A 275 9.95 9.65 -5.75
CA ILE A 275 9.42 10.98 -5.48
C ILE A 275 8.09 11.20 -6.22
N GLY A 276 7.01 11.42 -5.46
CA GLY A 276 5.67 11.62 -5.99
C GLY A 276 5.22 10.46 -6.88
N LEU A 277 4.77 10.78 -8.10
CA LEU A 277 4.37 9.80 -9.12
C LEU A 277 5.49 9.50 -10.12
N SER A 278 6.71 9.96 -9.86
CA SER A 278 7.87 9.74 -10.73
C SER A 278 8.55 8.40 -10.47
N SER A 279 9.44 8.00 -11.38
CA SER A 279 10.33 6.85 -11.23
C SER A 279 11.61 7.18 -10.44
N GLU A 280 11.83 8.44 -10.10
CA GLU A 280 13.12 8.91 -9.61
C GLU A 280 13.26 8.72 -8.11
N SER A 281 14.44 8.28 -7.67
CA SER A 281 14.70 7.95 -6.27
C SER A 281 15.19 9.15 -5.45
N MET A 282 14.84 9.18 -4.16
CA MET A 282 15.29 10.21 -3.22
C MET A 282 16.81 10.34 -3.17
N LYS A 283 17.56 9.23 -3.17
CA LYS A 283 19.02 9.26 -3.09
C LYS A 283 19.65 9.95 -4.31
N GLU A 284 19.05 9.84 -5.49
CA GLU A 284 19.59 10.40 -6.73
C GLU A 284 19.19 11.86 -6.96
N VAL A 285 17.96 12.24 -6.60
CA VAL A 285 17.38 13.54 -7.02
C VAL A 285 16.59 14.26 -5.91
N GLY A 286 16.72 13.83 -4.66
CA GLY A 286 15.92 14.30 -3.52
C GLY A 286 16.47 15.52 -2.77
N CYS A 287 17.42 16.27 -3.33
CA CYS A 287 18.09 17.38 -2.62
C CYS A 287 17.11 18.47 -2.17
N LEU A 288 16.20 18.89 -3.06
CA LEU A 288 15.18 19.88 -2.75
C LEU A 288 14.15 19.37 -1.75
N VAL A 289 13.70 18.12 -1.92
CA VAL A 289 12.76 17.46 -0.98
C VAL A 289 13.34 17.47 0.44
N THR A 290 14.60 17.07 0.55
CA THR A 290 15.32 17.00 1.84
C THR A 290 15.54 18.39 2.42
N SER A 291 15.89 19.37 1.59
CA SER A 291 16.04 20.78 2.00
C SER A 291 14.75 21.37 2.56
N MET A 292 13.61 21.10 1.92
CA MET A 292 12.29 21.54 2.41
C MET A 292 11.96 20.88 3.75
N ALA A 293 12.21 19.58 3.93
CA ALA A 293 12.01 18.89 5.20
C ALA A 293 12.87 19.49 6.33
N MET A 294 14.14 19.83 6.06
CA MET A 294 15.01 20.49 7.05
C MET A 294 14.45 21.85 7.48
N VAL A 295 13.98 22.67 6.54
CA VAL A 295 13.35 23.95 6.86
C VAL A 295 12.05 23.76 7.65
N ALA A 296 11.22 22.77 7.30
CA ALA A 296 10.01 22.47 8.06
C ALA A 296 10.32 22.07 9.52
N SER A 297 11.36 21.27 9.71
CA SER A 297 11.83 20.88 11.04
C SER A 297 12.33 22.08 11.85
N HIS A 298 13.02 23.03 11.21
CA HIS A 298 13.42 24.28 11.86
C HIS A 298 12.23 25.06 12.44
N TYR A 299 11.09 25.06 11.73
CA TYR A 299 9.84 25.66 12.22
C TYR A 299 9.01 24.71 13.12
N GLY A 300 9.63 23.67 13.67
CA GLY A 300 9.00 22.76 14.63
C GLY A 300 8.01 21.77 14.02
N LYS A 301 7.97 21.62 12.69
CA LYS A 301 7.11 20.64 12.01
C LYS A 301 7.82 19.31 11.86
N ASN A 302 7.15 18.22 12.25
CA ASN A 302 7.67 16.86 12.12
C ASN A 302 7.28 16.26 10.76
N ILE A 303 7.88 16.77 9.69
CA ILE A 303 7.74 16.23 8.33
C ILE A 303 9.10 15.80 7.82
N LYS A 304 9.23 14.52 7.47
CA LYS A 304 10.48 13.91 7.02
C LYS A 304 10.57 13.94 5.49
N PRO A 305 11.76 13.76 4.90
CA PRO A 305 11.91 13.70 3.45
C PRO A 305 11.02 12.62 2.80
N GLY A 306 10.88 11.46 3.44
CA GLY A 306 10.00 10.38 2.97
C GLY A 306 8.51 10.75 2.96
N ASP A 307 8.04 11.59 3.89
CA ASP A 307 6.65 12.04 3.91
C ASP A 307 6.34 12.95 2.72
N ILE A 308 7.27 13.87 2.40
CA ILE A 308 7.16 14.75 1.23
C ILE A 308 7.26 13.92 -0.06
N ALA A 309 8.23 13.02 -0.16
CA ALA A 309 8.43 12.15 -1.32
C ALA A 309 7.24 11.23 -1.58
N GLY A 310 6.53 10.79 -0.52
CA GLY A 310 5.34 9.94 -0.64
C GLY A 310 4.09 10.68 -1.15
N SER A 311 4.12 12.01 -1.19
CA SER A 311 3.00 12.82 -1.68
C SER A 311 3.20 13.25 -3.12
N SER A 312 2.15 13.21 -3.94
CA SER A 312 2.17 13.80 -5.29
C SER A 312 1.87 15.30 -5.29
N ASN A 313 1.38 15.86 -4.18
CA ASN A 313 0.95 17.25 -4.07
C ASN A 313 2.08 18.27 -4.35
N PRO A 314 3.32 18.08 -3.84
CA PRO A 314 4.40 19.02 -4.09
C PRO A 314 4.90 19.04 -5.54
N PHE A 315 4.65 17.97 -6.31
CA PHE A 315 5.32 17.71 -7.58
C PHE A 315 4.44 17.95 -8.80
N TRP A 316 5.07 18.26 -9.93
CA TRP A 316 4.38 18.51 -11.18
C TRP A 316 4.16 17.22 -11.97
N GLY A 317 2.89 16.87 -12.22
CA GLY A 317 2.51 15.69 -13.00
C GLY A 317 3.09 14.39 -12.43
N ASN A 318 3.77 13.63 -13.28
CA ASN A 318 4.47 12.38 -12.92
C ASN A 318 5.99 12.55 -12.86
N THR A 319 6.47 13.75 -12.53
CA THR A 319 7.89 14.10 -12.45
C THR A 319 8.30 14.34 -11.00
N ALA A 320 9.61 14.32 -10.72
CA ALA A 320 10.16 14.74 -9.43
C ALA A 320 10.29 16.27 -9.29
N TYR A 321 9.79 17.04 -10.27
CA TYR A 321 9.89 18.49 -10.28
C TYR A 321 8.96 19.10 -9.21
N MET A 322 9.55 19.63 -8.14
CA MET A 322 8.79 20.28 -7.08
C MET A 322 8.34 21.67 -7.51
N ASN A 323 7.04 21.92 -7.44
CA ASN A 323 6.42 23.19 -7.81
C ASN A 323 6.92 24.34 -6.93
N GLN A 324 6.99 25.54 -7.52
CA GLN A 324 6.96 26.79 -6.76
C GLN A 324 5.54 27.01 -6.21
N GLY A 325 5.41 27.84 -5.18
CA GLY A 325 4.15 28.13 -4.51
C GLY A 325 3.86 27.19 -3.34
N SER A 326 2.58 27.08 -2.98
CA SER A 326 2.11 26.38 -1.78
C SER A 326 1.70 24.95 -2.05
N TRP A 327 2.04 24.06 -1.13
CA TRP A 327 1.61 22.66 -1.09
C TRP A 327 1.48 22.20 0.36
N SER A 328 0.74 21.11 0.59
CA SER A 328 0.47 20.59 1.93
C SER A 328 0.69 19.10 2.00
N VAL A 329 1.40 18.65 3.05
CA VAL A 329 1.71 17.25 3.33
C VAL A 329 1.69 17.05 4.83
N GLY A 330 1.03 15.98 5.32
CA GLY A 330 1.02 15.64 6.75
C GLY A 330 0.49 16.77 7.65
N GLY A 331 -0.46 17.58 7.18
CA GLY A 331 -0.99 18.73 7.90
C GLY A 331 -0.07 19.95 7.96
N THR A 332 1.11 19.89 7.34
CA THR A 332 2.05 21.02 7.23
C THR A 332 1.88 21.68 5.86
N THR A 333 1.69 23.00 5.85
CA THR A 333 1.63 23.76 4.59
C THR A 333 2.93 24.52 4.39
N MET A 334 3.58 24.27 3.27
CA MET A 334 4.83 24.93 2.90
C MET A 334 4.64 25.76 1.64
N THR A 335 5.21 26.96 1.62
CA THR A 335 5.24 27.80 0.42
C THR A 335 6.68 28.09 0.06
N ARG A 336 7.07 27.68 -1.15
CA ARG A 336 8.37 27.97 -1.74
C ARG A 336 8.25 29.13 -2.71
N THR A 337 9.13 30.11 -2.61
CA THR A 337 9.12 31.28 -3.51
C THR A 337 10.54 31.66 -3.90
N ARG A 338 10.83 31.65 -5.20
CA ARG A 338 12.05 32.23 -5.76
C ARG A 338 12.07 33.74 -5.51
N ILE A 339 13.01 34.21 -4.70
CA ILE A 339 13.16 35.64 -4.37
C ILE A 339 14.36 36.31 -5.06
N GLY A 340 15.21 35.52 -5.72
CA GLY A 340 16.33 36.03 -6.51
C GLY A 340 17.45 35.00 -6.63
N SER A 341 18.68 35.50 -6.80
CA SER A 341 19.90 34.71 -6.93
C SER A 341 21.12 35.36 -6.27
N SER A 342 20.94 36.48 -5.55
CA SER A 342 22.05 37.26 -4.98
C SER A 342 22.30 36.95 -3.50
N LEU A 343 23.54 37.17 -3.06
CA LEU A 343 23.94 37.09 -1.65
C LEU A 343 23.13 38.06 -0.77
N THR A 344 22.78 39.23 -1.30
CA THR A 344 21.92 40.20 -0.61
C THR A 344 20.57 39.60 -0.23
N LYS A 345 19.95 38.78 -1.10
CA LYS A 345 18.68 38.11 -0.78
C LYS A 345 18.82 37.07 0.32
N ILE A 346 19.97 36.40 0.39
CA ILE A 346 20.29 35.48 1.48
C ILE A 346 20.41 36.27 2.79
N ASP A 347 21.21 37.34 2.78
CA ASP A 347 21.44 38.19 3.94
C ASP A 347 20.15 38.81 4.50
N GLU A 348 19.26 39.29 3.64
CA GLU A 348 17.95 39.84 4.02
C GLU A 348 17.07 38.82 4.77
N GLU A 349 17.05 37.56 4.32
CA GLU A 349 16.26 36.51 4.95
C GLU A 349 16.88 36.05 6.28
N LEU A 350 18.20 35.87 6.31
CA LEU A 350 18.91 35.47 7.52
C LEU A 350 18.85 36.54 8.61
N ALA A 351 18.93 37.83 8.25
CA ALA A 351 18.73 38.94 9.17
C ALA A 351 17.32 38.96 9.78
N ALA A 352 16.34 38.43 9.06
CA ALA A 352 14.98 38.26 9.55
C ALA A 352 14.74 36.90 10.24
N GLY A 353 15.81 36.16 10.57
CA GLY A 353 15.76 34.90 11.30
C GLY A 353 15.23 33.72 10.47
N ARG A 354 15.20 33.83 9.14
CA ARG A 354 14.66 32.78 8.25
C ARG A 354 15.79 32.06 7.52
N PRO A 355 15.90 30.72 7.61
CA PRO A 355 16.79 29.97 6.74
C PRO A 355 16.29 30.03 5.29
N VAL A 356 17.21 29.88 4.34
CA VAL A 356 16.88 29.92 2.91
C VAL A 356 17.32 28.64 2.22
N VAL A 357 16.52 28.20 1.26
CA VAL A 357 16.91 27.12 0.35
C VAL A 357 17.61 27.78 -0.83
N VAL A 358 18.87 27.40 -1.09
CA VAL A 358 19.62 27.91 -2.24
C VAL A 358 19.83 26.82 -3.27
N GLY A 359 19.78 27.21 -4.53
CA GLY A 359 20.17 26.38 -5.65
C GLY A 359 21.53 26.81 -6.19
N ILE A 360 22.38 25.85 -6.48
CA ILE A 360 23.73 26.08 -7.02
C ILE A 360 23.88 25.59 -8.47
N TYR A 361 24.84 26.15 -9.19
CA TYR A 361 25.17 25.88 -10.59
C TYR A 361 24.00 26.11 -11.57
N SER A 362 23.89 25.30 -12.62
CA SER A 362 23.18 25.62 -13.86
C SER A 362 21.73 25.13 -13.87
N GLY A 363 20.84 25.79 -13.11
CA GLY A 363 19.38 25.67 -13.35
C GLY A 363 18.46 25.08 -12.28
N PRO A 364 18.75 25.08 -10.97
CA PRO A 364 19.99 24.70 -10.27
C PRO A 364 20.20 23.17 -10.25
N ASP A 365 21.46 22.75 -10.14
CA ASP A 365 21.90 21.34 -10.15
C ASP A 365 21.79 20.68 -8.78
N HIS A 366 21.76 21.47 -7.71
CA HIS A 366 21.67 20.98 -6.34
C HIS A 366 21.01 22.02 -5.45
N PHE A 367 20.27 21.55 -4.45
CA PHE A 367 19.62 22.40 -3.45
C PHE A 367 20.12 22.05 -2.05
N LEU A 368 20.34 23.09 -1.25
CA LEU A 368 20.78 22.99 0.13
C LEU A 368 20.20 24.14 0.95
N VAL A 369 20.32 24.05 2.28
CA VAL A 369 19.78 25.06 3.20
C VAL A 369 20.92 25.89 3.77
N ILE A 370 20.84 27.21 3.65
CA ILE A 370 21.69 28.13 4.42
C ILE A 370 20.97 28.47 5.72
N THR A 371 21.66 28.26 6.84
CA THR A 371 21.08 28.36 8.19
C THR A 371 21.48 29.65 8.91
N LYS A 372 22.69 30.16 8.67
CA LYS A 372 23.17 31.43 9.23
C LYS A 372 24.33 32.02 8.43
N LYS A 373 24.58 33.32 8.62
CA LYS A 373 25.76 34.03 8.13
C LYS A 373 26.92 33.84 9.11
N ASP A 374 28.14 33.70 8.58
CA ASP A 374 29.38 33.60 9.35
C ASP A 374 30.46 34.50 8.72
N GLY A 375 30.51 35.75 9.16
CA GLY A 375 31.36 36.77 8.55
C GLY A 375 30.99 37.03 7.08
N ASN A 376 31.92 36.71 6.17
CA ASN A 376 31.74 36.82 4.71
C ASN A 376 31.30 35.49 4.06
N ASP A 377 31.00 34.48 4.87
CA ASP A 377 30.57 33.14 4.44
C ASP A 377 29.22 32.78 5.07
N TYR A 378 28.74 31.57 4.82
CA TYR A 378 27.50 31.03 5.32
C TYR A 378 27.71 29.65 5.92
N ILE A 379 26.91 29.31 6.92
CA ILE A 379 26.77 27.93 7.39
C ILE A 379 25.58 27.30 6.69
N MET A 380 25.78 26.07 6.21
CA MET A 380 24.81 25.32 5.43
C MET A 380 24.58 23.91 5.95
N ASN A 381 23.39 23.40 5.64
CA ASN A 381 23.02 22.00 5.69
C ASN A 381 22.83 21.51 4.25
N ASP A 382 23.74 20.64 3.82
CA ASP A 382 23.79 20.04 2.49
C ASP A 382 23.22 18.61 2.53
N PRO A 383 22.12 18.32 1.81
CA PRO A 383 21.44 17.05 1.91
C PRO A 383 22.15 15.88 1.21
N PHE A 384 23.27 16.08 0.53
CA PHE A 384 23.93 15.04 -0.25
C PHE A 384 25.13 14.35 0.45
N PRO A 385 26.20 15.06 0.87
CA PRO A 385 27.37 14.42 1.44
C PRO A 385 27.06 13.79 2.80
N GLU A 386 27.79 12.73 3.14
CA GLU A 386 27.73 12.16 4.49
C GLU A 386 28.09 13.23 5.52
N SER A 387 27.31 13.32 6.60
CA SER A 387 27.46 14.36 7.63
C SER A 387 27.48 15.79 7.06
N GLY A 388 26.58 16.07 6.10
CA GLY A 388 26.37 17.34 5.44
C GLY A 388 25.82 18.50 6.30
N ASN A 389 25.87 18.41 7.63
CA ASN A 389 25.28 19.43 8.51
C ASN A 389 26.30 20.45 9.04
N ASN A 390 25.86 21.70 9.23
CA ASN A 390 26.62 22.79 9.85
C ASN A 390 27.98 23.07 9.21
N LEU A 391 28.04 23.08 7.89
CA LEU A 391 29.27 23.24 7.12
C LEU A 391 29.44 24.68 6.64
N LYS A 392 30.67 25.17 6.56
CA LYS A 392 30.95 26.40 5.80
C LYS A 392 30.65 26.20 4.33
N PHE A 393 29.90 27.11 3.71
CA PHE A 393 29.54 27.01 2.29
C PHE A 393 30.79 26.99 1.41
N THR A 394 31.73 27.93 1.65
CA THR A 394 32.98 28.01 0.87
C THR A 394 33.94 26.83 1.07
N SER A 395 33.69 25.95 2.05
CA SER A 395 34.46 24.71 2.19
C SER A 395 34.14 23.67 1.11
N ARG A 396 33.03 23.84 0.37
CA ARG A 396 32.60 22.94 -0.71
C ARG A 396 32.29 23.63 -2.01
N TYR A 397 31.68 24.83 -1.96
CA TYR A 397 31.16 25.51 -3.12
C TYR A 397 31.60 26.97 -3.15
N PRO A 398 32.00 27.54 -4.30
CA PRO A 398 32.25 28.96 -4.38
C PRO A 398 30.93 29.73 -4.27
N LEU A 399 30.91 30.90 -3.62
CA LEU A 399 29.69 31.72 -3.49
C LEU A 399 29.08 32.10 -4.84
N THR A 400 29.91 32.20 -5.89
CA THR A 400 29.49 32.44 -7.28
C THR A 400 28.70 31.29 -7.90
N SER A 401 28.66 30.12 -7.25
CA SER A 401 27.82 28.99 -7.69
C SER A 401 26.34 29.21 -7.40
N ILE A 402 25.96 30.14 -6.51
CA ILE A 402 24.57 30.37 -6.17
C ILE A 402 23.83 31.00 -7.35
N THR A 403 22.77 30.34 -7.81
CA THR A 403 21.95 30.79 -8.95
C THR A 403 20.46 30.89 -8.61
N ALA A 404 20.07 30.43 -7.42
CA ALA A 404 18.70 30.52 -6.92
C ALA A 404 18.69 30.72 -5.40
N VAL A 405 17.83 31.61 -4.94
CA VAL A 405 17.50 31.80 -3.53
C VAL A 405 15.99 31.70 -3.40
N ASP A 406 15.56 30.68 -2.65
CA ASP A 406 14.16 30.39 -2.38
C ASP A 406 13.84 30.67 -0.90
N ARG A 407 12.88 31.57 -0.68
CA ARG A 407 12.23 31.74 0.63
C ARG A 407 11.27 30.57 0.84
N VAL A 408 11.25 30.05 2.05
CA VAL A 408 10.31 29.00 2.46
C VAL A 408 9.56 29.47 3.70
N THR A 409 8.22 29.52 3.60
CA THR A 409 7.35 29.76 4.76
C THR A 409 6.63 28.47 5.12
N VAL A 410 6.49 28.20 6.42
CA VAL A 410 5.94 26.96 6.96
C VAL A 410 4.82 27.31 7.94
N ASN A 411 3.62 26.79 7.69
CA ASN A 411 2.41 27.01 8.50
C ASN A 411 1.89 25.70 9.09
#